data_AF-A0A0R3UIU2-F1
#
_entry.id   AF-A0A0R3UIU2-F1
#
_cell.length_a   1.000
_cell.length_b   1.000
_cell.length_c   1.000
_cell.angle_alpha   90.00
_cell.angle_beta   90.00
_cell.angle_gamma   90.00
#
_symmetry.space_group_name_H-M   'P 1'
#
loop_
_entity.id
_entity.type
_entity.pdbx_description
1 polymer ?
#
loop_
_entity_poly.entity_id
_entity_poly.type
_entity_poly.pdbx_seq_one_letter_code
_entity_poly.pdbx_strand_id
1 'polypeptide(L)'
;MMLPSGDWSTGSYIFCRCPHGLPPNLAFAVSCPKMSEFQERTFIMVKPDGVQRGLVGEIIKRFERRGFKLVALKFMHANEDLLNEHYAALAGKPFFKHLIEYMSSGPVVPMVFEGYQAVKLGRMILGETDPAKSLPGTIRADFGQCVGANIVHGSDAVETANREIALWFKKEELVDYKSCVAPYVHSK
;
A
#
# COMPACT_ATOMS: atom_id res chain seq x y z
N MET A 1 -20.58 -49.47 12.90
CA MET A 1 -21.10 -48.19 12.37
C MET A 1 -20.04 -47.65 11.44
N MET A 2 -20.30 -47.63 10.12
CA MET A 2 -19.32 -47.25 9.11
C MET A 2 -19.11 -45.73 9.12
N LEU A 3 -17.86 -45.27 9.10
CA LEU A 3 -17.51 -43.88 8.81
C LEU A 3 -17.58 -43.68 7.28
N PRO A 4 -18.21 -42.61 6.78
CA PRO A 4 -18.19 -42.34 5.35
C PRO A 4 -16.85 -41.72 4.95
N SER A 5 -16.23 -42.30 3.94
CA SER A 5 -15.09 -41.75 3.20
C SER A 5 -15.55 -40.57 2.34
N GLY A 6 -15.33 -39.35 2.83
CA GLY A 6 -15.56 -38.10 2.08
C GLY A 6 -14.32 -37.70 1.30
N ASP A 7 -14.51 -37.47 0.00
CA ASP A 7 -13.55 -36.94 -0.96
C ASP A 7 -13.12 -35.51 -0.59
N TRP A 8 -11.80 -35.26 -0.53
CA TRP A 8 -11.18 -33.99 -0.12
C TRP A 8 -10.80 -33.08 -1.30
N SER A 9 -11.32 -33.34 -2.51
CA SER A 9 -10.75 -32.74 -3.73
C SER A 9 -11.33 -31.39 -4.19
N THR A 10 -12.30 -30.78 -3.52
CA THR A 10 -12.84 -29.47 -3.98
C THR A 10 -13.13 -28.48 -2.84
N GLY A 11 -12.22 -27.50 -2.67
CA GLY A 11 -12.48 -26.26 -1.93
C GLY A 11 -11.95 -26.22 -0.49
N SER A 12 -10.85 -25.49 -0.29
CA SER A 12 -10.25 -25.22 1.03
C SER A 12 -11.09 -24.20 1.81
N TYR A 13 -12.19 -24.63 2.44
CA TYR A 13 -12.93 -23.81 3.41
C TYR A 13 -12.33 -24.00 4.81
N ILE A 14 -11.81 -22.93 5.41
CA ILE A 14 -11.42 -22.92 6.83
C ILE A 14 -12.71 -22.77 7.66
N PHE A 15 -13.20 -23.87 8.21
CA PHE A 15 -14.28 -23.84 9.19
C PHE A 15 -13.74 -23.42 10.56
N CYS A 16 -13.79 -22.12 10.85
CA CYS A 16 -13.57 -21.63 12.21
C CYS A 16 -14.79 -22.00 13.07
N ARG A 17 -14.68 -23.03 13.91
CA ARG A 17 -15.72 -23.36 14.89
C ARG A 17 -15.74 -22.27 15.96
N CYS A 18 -16.74 -21.38 15.89
CA CYS A 18 -17.04 -20.45 16.96
C CYS A 18 -17.56 -21.24 18.18
N PRO A 19 -16.98 -21.10 19.39
CA PRO A 19 -17.36 -21.93 20.55
C PRO A 19 -18.73 -21.57 21.17
N HIS A 20 -19.47 -20.61 20.61
CA HIS A 20 -20.75 -20.17 21.15
C HIS A 20 -21.81 -20.16 20.03
N GLY A 21 -22.90 -20.89 20.25
CA GLY A 21 -23.86 -21.32 19.25
C GLY A 21 -24.54 -20.18 18.48
N LEU A 22 -24.08 -19.96 17.25
CA LEU A 22 -24.84 -19.25 16.22
C LEU A 22 -25.77 -20.23 15.48
N PRO A 23 -26.94 -19.76 15.01
CA PRO A 23 -27.91 -20.61 14.31
C PRO A 23 -27.32 -21.25 13.05
N PRO A 24 -27.76 -22.47 12.67
CA PRO A 24 -27.12 -23.32 11.65
C PRO A 24 -27.13 -22.77 10.21
N ASN A 25 -27.70 -21.60 9.96
CA ASN A 25 -27.88 -21.04 8.61
C ASN A 25 -27.00 -19.82 8.28
N LEU A 26 -26.01 -19.50 9.12
CA LEU A 26 -25.07 -18.40 8.87
C LEU A 26 -23.62 -18.90 8.81
N ALA A 27 -23.36 -19.85 7.90
CA ALA A 27 -22.00 -20.14 7.49
C ALA A 27 -21.48 -18.95 6.66
N PHE A 28 -20.78 -18.01 7.29
CA PHE A 28 -19.96 -17.07 6.54
C PHE A 28 -18.81 -17.86 5.92
N ALA A 29 -18.96 -18.22 4.66
CA ALA A 29 -17.84 -18.68 3.85
C ALA A 29 -16.87 -17.50 3.71
N VAL A 30 -15.85 -17.45 4.56
CA VAL A 30 -14.70 -16.58 4.33
C VAL A 30 -13.91 -17.23 3.20
N SER A 31 -14.11 -16.73 1.98
CA SER A 31 -13.29 -17.15 0.84
C SER A 31 -11.85 -16.75 1.10
N CYS A 32 -10.93 -17.71 1.05
CA CYS A 32 -9.52 -17.37 1.07
C CYS A 32 -9.15 -16.59 -0.21
N PRO A 33 -8.24 -15.62 -0.12
CA PRO A 33 -7.83 -14.81 -1.27
C PRO A 33 -7.23 -15.68 -2.38
N LYS A 34 -7.50 -15.34 -3.64
CA LYS A 34 -6.80 -15.99 -4.75
C LYS A 34 -5.31 -15.61 -4.73
N MET A 35 -4.43 -16.52 -5.14
CA MET A 35 -2.98 -16.26 -5.21
C MET A 35 -2.61 -15.00 -6.03
N SER A 36 -3.43 -14.64 -7.03
CA SER A 36 -3.25 -13.42 -7.84
C SER A 36 -3.48 -12.13 -7.06
N GLU A 37 -4.28 -12.16 -5.99
CA GLU A 37 -4.58 -10.97 -5.16
C GLU A 37 -3.38 -10.56 -4.29
N PHE A 38 -2.42 -11.45 -4.08
CA PHE A 38 -1.17 -11.17 -3.36
C PHE A 38 -0.10 -10.50 -4.23
N GLN A 39 -0.38 -10.27 -5.51
CA GLN A 39 0.52 -9.59 -6.44
C GLN A 39 0.06 -8.15 -6.76
N GLU A 40 -0.97 -7.64 -6.06
CA GLU A 40 -1.36 -6.23 -6.19
C GLU A 40 -0.19 -5.33 -5.79
N ARG A 41 0.06 -4.29 -6.58
CA ARG A 41 1.12 -3.31 -6.34
C ARG A 41 0.54 -1.94 -6.06
N THR A 42 1.20 -1.19 -5.17
CA THR A 42 0.88 0.20 -4.89
C THR A 42 2.12 1.07 -5.01
N PHE A 43 1.93 2.32 -5.44
CA PHE A 43 2.97 3.33 -5.42
C PHE A 43 2.91 4.11 -4.11
N ILE A 44 4.03 4.18 -3.41
CA ILE A 44 4.22 4.95 -2.18
C ILE A 44 5.39 5.90 -2.41
N MET A 45 5.29 7.14 -1.95
CA MET A 45 6.40 8.09 -2.07
C MET A 45 6.58 8.89 -0.80
N VAL A 46 7.81 8.89 -0.28
CA VAL A 46 8.20 9.85 0.76
C VAL A 46 8.45 11.20 0.10
N LYS A 47 7.72 12.21 0.56
CA LYS A 47 7.78 13.61 0.10
C LYS A 47 9.03 14.32 0.66
N PRO A 48 9.36 15.53 0.16
CA PRO A 48 10.56 16.24 0.60
C PRO A 48 10.63 16.46 2.11
N ASP A 49 9.52 16.79 2.78
CA ASP A 49 9.47 16.93 4.24
C ASP A 49 9.79 15.63 4.97
N GLY A 50 9.32 14.49 4.47
CA GLY A 50 9.61 13.19 5.07
C GLY A 50 11.08 12.81 4.95
N VAL A 51 11.72 13.16 3.83
CA VAL A 51 13.16 12.97 3.64
C VAL A 51 13.96 13.89 4.55
N GLN A 52 13.67 15.19 4.55
CA GLN A 52 14.38 16.19 5.35
C GLN A 52 14.31 15.89 6.86
N ARG A 53 13.25 15.20 7.29
CA ARG A 53 13.06 14.80 8.69
C ARG A 53 13.61 13.41 9.03
N GLY A 54 14.27 12.73 8.09
CA GLY A 54 14.89 11.42 8.32
C GLY A 54 13.89 10.27 8.51
N LEU A 55 12.68 10.37 7.95
CA LEU A 55 11.60 9.39 8.19
C LEU A 55 11.54 8.25 7.17
N VAL A 56 12.45 8.22 6.19
CA VAL A 56 12.47 7.21 5.11
C VAL A 56 12.50 5.79 5.67
N GLY A 57 13.42 5.51 6.60
CA GLY A 57 13.56 4.18 7.20
C GLY A 57 12.34 3.77 8.02
N GLU A 58 11.72 4.69 8.75
CA GLU A 58 10.52 4.42 9.56
C GLU A 58 9.32 4.07 8.67
N ILE A 59 9.16 4.76 7.53
CA ILE A 59 8.11 4.48 6.56
C ILE A 59 8.31 3.09 5.94
N ILE A 60 9.51 2.79 5.44
CA ILE A 60 9.83 1.47 4.86
C ILE A 60 9.55 0.36 5.88
N LYS A 61 10.04 0.53 7.11
CA LYS A 61 9.87 -0.42 8.21
C LYS A 61 8.39 -0.75 8.48
N ARG A 62 7.47 0.21 8.39
CA ARG A 62 6.03 -0.05 8.60
C ARG A 62 5.43 -0.96 7.53
N PHE A 63 5.84 -0.78 6.27
CA PHE A 63 5.42 -1.66 5.18
C PHE A 63 6.06 -3.06 5.28
N GLU A 64 7.36 -3.13 5.56
CA GLU A 64 8.07 -4.41 5.73
C GLU A 64 7.50 -5.22 6.90
N ARG A 65 7.27 -4.59 8.06
CA ARG A 65 6.68 -5.27 9.24
C ARG A 65 5.25 -5.73 9.02
N ARG A 66 4.52 -5.12 8.09
CA ARG A 66 3.19 -5.59 7.68
C ARG A 66 3.26 -6.85 6.82
N GLY A 67 4.41 -7.10 6.18
CA GLY A 67 4.61 -8.24 5.27
C GLY A 67 4.55 -7.87 3.79
N PHE A 68 4.54 -6.58 3.43
CA PHE A 68 4.63 -6.17 2.04
C PHE A 68 6.02 -6.43 1.46
N LYS A 69 6.05 -6.81 0.18
CA LYS A 69 7.28 -7.04 -0.59
C LYS A 69 7.69 -5.74 -1.27
N LEU A 70 8.86 -5.19 -0.93
CA LEU A 70 9.43 -4.04 -1.65
C LEU A 70 9.92 -4.50 -3.03
N VAL A 71 9.39 -3.96 -4.12
CA VAL A 71 9.77 -4.35 -5.50
C VAL A 71 10.50 -3.26 -6.27
N ALA A 72 10.41 -2.01 -5.84
CA ALA A 72 11.20 -0.92 -6.41
C ALA A 72 11.43 0.17 -5.36
N LEU A 73 12.60 0.81 -5.41
CA LEU A 73 12.94 1.95 -4.58
C LEU A 73 13.98 2.79 -5.31
N LYS A 74 13.82 4.12 -5.28
CA LYS A 74 14.89 5.04 -5.69
C LYS A 74 14.89 6.31 -4.85
N PHE A 75 16.00 7.02 -4.87
CA PHE A 75 16.16 8.34 -4.28
C PHE A 75 16.48 9.32 -5.39
N MET A 76 15.64 10.35 -5.56
CA MET A 76 15.77 11.26 -6.69
C MET A 76 15.19 12.64 -6.39
N HIS A 77 15.61 13.62 -7.18
CA HIS A 77 14.94 14.91 -7.28
C HIS A 77 13.96 14.85 -8.45
N ALA A 78 12.66 14.97 -8.19
CA ALA A 78 11.66 14.93 -9.25
C ALA A 78 11.62 16.27 -9.99
N ASN A 79 11.67 16.24 -11.33
CA ASN A 79 11.51 17.44 -12.14
C ASN A 79 10.03 17.87 -12.20
N GLU A 80 9.80 19.12 -12.61
CA GLU A 80 8.44 19.66 -12.66
C GLU A 80 7.56 18.93 -13.68
N ASP A 81 8.08 18.50 -14.82
CA ASP A 81 7.30 17.79 -15.84
C ASP A 81 6.69 16.50 -15.27
N LEU A 82 7.49 15.69 -14.58
CA LEU A 82 7.05 14.46 -13.92
C LEU A 82 5.99 14.75 -12.84
N LEU A 83 6.19 15.79 -12.05
CA LEU A 83 5.25 16.18 -10.98
C LEU A 83 3.93 16.71 -11.56
N ASN A 84 3.99 17.47 -12.65
CA ASN A 84 2.80 17.96 -13.36
C ASN A 84 1.98 16.79 -13.91
N GLU A 85 2.62 15.78 -14.51
CA GLU A 85 1.94 14.58 -14.99
C GLU A 85 1.38 13.73 -13.84
N HIS A 86 2.12 13.60 -12.74
CA HIS A 86 1.66 12.88 -11.56
C HIS A 86 0.39 13.52 -10.97
N TYR A 87 0.40 14.85 -10.81
CA TYR A 87 -0.71 15.62 -10.24
C TYR A 87 -1.70 16.20 -11.26
N ALA A 88 -1.71 15.71 -12.51
CA ALA A 88 -2.54 16.25 -13.59
C ALA A 88 -4.03 16.36 -13.23
N ALA A 89 -4.58 15.43 -12.44
CA ALA A 89 -5.96 15.46 -11.96
C ALA A 89 -6.29 16.67 -11.05
N LEU A 90 -5.27 17.32 -10.49
CA LEU A 90 -5.36 18.51 -9.66
C LEU A 90 -5.07 19.80 -10.45
N ALA A 91 -4.81 19.69 -11.75
CA ALA A 91 -4.64 20.86 -12.62
C ALA A 91 -5.89 21.75 -12.55
N GLY A 92 -5.68 23.05 -12.32
CA GLY A 92 -6.75 24.03 -12.14
C GLY A 92 -7.23 24.22 -10.69
N LYS A 93 -6.71 23.44 -9.73
CA LYS A 93 -6.91 23.76 -8.31
C LYS A 93 -6.01 24.95 -7.90
N PRO A 94 -6.48 25.86 -7.03
CA PRO A 94 -5.72 27.07 -6.67
C PRO A 94 -4.38 26.77 -6.00
N PHE A 95 -4.25 25.61 -5.37
CA PHE A 95 -3.02 25.16 -4.70
C PHE A 95 -2.06 24.37 -5.61
N PHE A 96 -2.42 24.10 -6.87
CA PHE A 96 -1.64 23.22 -7.76
C PHE A 96 -0.21 23.73 -7.96
N LYS A 97 -0.04 25.02 -8.26
CA LYS A 97 1.29 25.62 -8.46
C LYS A 97 2.18 25.43 -7.23
N HIS A 98 1.64 25.74 -6.05
CA HIS A 98 2.37 25.59 -4.80
C HIS A 98 2.69 24.12 -4.48
N LEU A 99 1.82 23.18 -4.84
CA LEU A 99 2.08 21.75 -4.70
C LEU A 99 3.27 21.31 -5.55
N ILE A 100 3.35 21.75 -6.82
CA ILE A 100 4.47 21.43 -7.70
C ILE A 100 5.77 22.04 -7.15
N GLU A 101 5.76 23.33 -6.79
CA GLU A 101 6.92 24.03 -6.18
C GLU A 101 7.39 23.34 -4.90
N TYR A 102 6.46 22.90 -4.05
CA TYR A 102 6.77 22.19 -2.82
C TYR A 102 7.41 20.83 -3.11
N MET A 103 6.83 20.06 -4.02
CA MET A 103 7.32 18.72 -4.35
C MET A 103 8.65 18.75 -5.11
N SER A 104 8.93 19.82 -5.86
CA SER A 104 10.21 20.05 -6.52
C SER A 104 11.25 20.73 -5.64
N SER A 105 10.92 21.12 -4.41
CA SER A 105 11.84 21.82 -3.49
C SER A 105 12.95 20.92 -2.92
N GLY A 106 12.80 19.60 -3.00
CA GLY A 106 13.77 18.66 -2.43
C GLY A 106 13.61 17.24 -2.95
N PRO A 107 14.45 16.32 -2.49
CA PRO A 107 14.44 14.95 -2.97
C PRO A 107 13.25 14.17 -2.40
N VAL A 108 12.84 13.15 -3.14
CA VAL A 108 11.76 12.22 -2.80
C VAL A 108 12.28 10.78 -2.83
N VAL A 109 11.56 9.89 -2.15
CA VAL A 109 11.81 8.44 -2.20
C VAL A 109 10.57 7.74 -2.75
N PRO A 110 10.46 7.58 -4.08
CA PRO A 110 9.43 6.76 -4.70
C PRO A 110 9.72 5.27 -4.45
N MET A 111 8.67 4.51 -4.18
CA MET A 111 8.72 3.10 -3.85
C MET A 111 7.53 2.36 -4.44
N VAL A 112 7.71 1.07 -4.70
CA VAL A 112 6.63 0.16 -5.08
C VAL A 112 6.59 -1.00 -4.10
N PHE A 113 5.43 -1.21 -3.49
CA PHE A 113 5.18 -2.35 -2.60
C PHE A 113 4.16 -3.30 -3.24
N GLU A 114 4.39 -4.60 -3.08
CA GLU A 114 3.54 -5.68 -3.59
C GLU A 114 2.99 -6.51 -2.43
N GLY A 115 1.71 -6.88 -2.49
CA GLY A 115 1.05 -7.76 -1.52
C GLY A 115 -0.47 -7.73 -1.61
N TYR A 116 -1.14 -8.44 -0.69
CA TYR A 116 -2.60 -8.47 -0.63
C TYR A 116 -3.21 -7.10 -0.35
N GLN A 117 -4.11 -6.64 -1.23
CA GLN A 117 -4.79 -5.34 -1.10
C GLN A 117 -3.81 -4.19 -0.84
N ALA A 118 -2.64 -4.21 -1.49
CA ALA A 118 -1.55 -3.28 -1.26
C ALA A 118 -1.98 -1.81 -1.30
N VAL A 119 -2.87 -1.43 -2.22
CA VAL A 119 -3.37 -0.05 -2.34
C VAL A 119 -4.20 0.31 -1.10
N LYS A 120 -5.22 -0.48 -0.81
CA LYS A 120 -6.14 -0.21 0.31
C LYS A 120 -5.43 -0.24 1.66
N LEU A 121 -4.67 -1.31 1.93
CA LEU A 121 -3.95 -1.47 3.18
C LEU A 121 -2.77 -0.50 3.29
N GLY A 122 -2.12 -0.15 2.19
CA GLY A 122 -1.13 0.93 2.13
C GLY A 122 -1.74 2.22 2.64
N ARG A 123 -2.88 2.65 2.11
CA ARG A 123 -3.59 3.85 2.61
C ARG A 123 -3.93 3.79 4.09
N MET A 124 -4.32 2.63 4.59
CA MET A 124 -4.59 2.45 6.03
C MET A 124 -3.33 2.66 6.88
N ILE A 125 -2.15 2.22 6.41
CA ILE A 125 -0.87 2.49 7.09
C ILE A 125 -0.55 3.99 7.05
N LEU A 126 -0.82 4.66 5.93
CA LEU A 126 -0.55 6.09 5.77
C LEU A 126 -1.44 6.93 6.69
N GLY A 127 -2.73 6.59 6.81
CA GLY A 127 -3.74 7.44 7.44
C GLY A 127 -4.39 8.40 6.46
N GLU A 128 -5.35 9.18 6.94
CA GLU A 128 -6.08 10.18 6.14
C GLU A 128 -5.16 11.27 5.57
N THR A 129 -5.52 11.89 4.46
CA THR A 129 -4.69 12.92 3.82
C THR A 129 -4.38 14.09 4.76
N ASP A 130 -5.33 14.43 5.63
CA ASP A 130 -5.18 15.38 6.70
C ASP A 130 -4.65 14.66 7.96
N PRO A 131 -3.42 14.98 8.43
CA PRO A 131 -2.87 14.43 9.67
C PRO A 131 -3.80 14.59 10.87
N ALA A 132 -4.55 15.69 10.97
CA ALA A 132 -5.46 15.95 12.09
C ALA A 132 -6.66 14.98 12.14
N LYS A 133 -6.96 14.32 11.02
CA LYS A 133 -8.03 13.31 10.90
C LYS A 133 -7.49 11.88 10.90
N SER A 134 -6.18 11.73 10.92
CA SER A 134 -5.53 10.42 10.92
C SER A 134 -5.58 9.80 12.31
N LEU A 135 -5.78 8.48 12.37
CA LEU A 135 -5.83 7.77 13.65
C LEU A 135 -4.41 7.50 14.19
N PRO A 136 -4.19 7.50 15.52
CA PRO A 136 -2.90 7.17 16.13
C PRO A 136 -2.34 5.83 15.62
N GLY A 137 -1.03 5.76 15.37
CA GLY A 137 -0.37 4.60 14.79
C GLY A 137 -0.30 4.60 13.26
N THR A 138 -1.00 5.52 12.58
CA THR A 138 -0.80 5.78 11.14
C THR A 138 0.37 6.75 10.93
N ILE A 139 1.03 6.68 9.77
CA ILE A 139 2.21 7.50 9.47
C ILE A 139 1.89 9.00 9.61
N ARG A 140 0.75 9.43 9.07
CA ARG A 140 0.36 10.84 9.07
C ARG A 140 -0.06 11.33 10.45
N ALA A 141 -0.73 10.52 11.26
CA ALA A 141 -1.04 10.90 12.64
C ALA A 141 0.24 11.03 13.49
N ASP A 142 1.16 10.08 13.36
CA ASP A 142 2.33 10.02 14.23
C ASP A 142 3.37 11.09 13.86
N PHE A 143 3.44 11.47 12.57
CA PHE A 143 4.54 12.31 12.09
C PHE A 143 4.09 13.54 11.28
N GLY A 144 2.94 13.51 10.64
CA GLY A 144 2.45 14.61 9.79
C GLY A 144 2.11 15.86 10.59
N GLN A 145 2.26 17.04 9.98
CA GLN A 145 2.00 18.32 10.66
C GLN A 145 0.70 18.96 10.18
N CYS A 146 0.50 19.04 8.86
CA CYS A 146 -0.70 19.57 8.24
C CYS A 146 -0.87 18.97 6.84
N VAL A 147 -1.96 19.30 6.14
CA VAL A 147 -2.27 18.77 4.80
C VAL A 147 -1.14 19.02 3.79
N GLY A 148 -0.46 20.17 3.85
CA GLY A 148 0.66 20.51 2.97
C GLY A 148 1.95 19.75 3.31
N ALA A 149 2.17 19.42 4.58
CA ALA A 149 3.35 18.72 5.10
C ALA A 149 2.94 17.41 5.79
N ASN A 150 2.42 16.49 4.97
CA ASN A 150 1.90 15.19 5.40
C ASN A 150 2.83 14.00 5.04
N ILE A 151 4.10 14.26 4.71
CA ILE A 151 5.23 13.31 4.62
C ILE A 151 5.15 12.29 3.47
N VAL A 152 3.98 11.74 3.17
CA VAL A 152 3.84 10.56 2.31
C VAL A 152 2.67 10.70 1.34
N HIS A 153 2.91 10.21 0.13
CA HIS A 153 1.88 9.92 -0.88
C HIS A 153 1.69 8.41 -0.99
N GLY A 154 0.47 7.99 -1.34
CA GLY A 154 0.14 6.62 -1.69
C GLY A 154 -1.05 6.58 -2.64
N SER A 155 -1.01 5.68 -3.62
CA SER A 155 -2.08 5.56 -4.62
C SER A 155 -3.45 5.34 -3.99
N ASP A 156 -4.49 5.88 -4.62
CA ASP A 156 -5.85 5.87 -4.08
C ASP A 156 -6.73 4.71 -4.56
N ALA A 157 -6.42 4.18 -5.74
CA ALA A 157 -7.06 3.05 -6.41
C ALA A 157 -6.03 2.22 -7.18
N VAL A 158 -6.41 1.00 -7.59
CA VAL A 158 -5.52 0.07 -8.33
C VAL A 158 -5.16 0.64 -9.70
N GLU A 159 -6.11 1.29 -10.37
CA GLU A 159 -5.91 1.95 -11.66
C GLU A 159 -4.89 3.08 -11.53
N THR A 160 -5.04 3.92 -10.51
CA THR A 160 -4.10 5.01 -10.21
C THR A 160 -2.72 4.47 -9.86
N ALA A 161 -2.65 3.38 -9.07
CA ALA A 161 -1.39 2.74 -8.74
C ALA A 161 -0.63 2.26 -9.97
N ASN A 162 -1.31 1.58 -10.90
CA ASN A 162 -0.69 1.11 -12.14
C ASN A 162 -0.15 2.29 -12.98
N ARG A 163 -0.92 3.38 -13.10
CA ARG A 163 -0.50 4.59 -13.80
C ARG A 163 0.72 5.22 -13.13
N GLU A 164 0.68 5.39 -11.81
CA GLU A 164 1.78 6.00 -11.04
C GLU A 164 3.05 5.15 -11.10
N ILE A 165 2.96 3.83 -10.97
CA ILE A 165 4.11 2.93 -11.10
C ILE A 165 4.73 3.08 -12.49
N ALA A 166 3.92 3.08 -13.57
CA ALA A 166 4.42 3.22 -14.93
C ALA A 166 5.03 4.61 -15.21
N LEU A 167 4.53 5.66 -14.55
CA LEU A 167 5.05 7.01 -14.66
C LEU A 167 6.41 7.15 -13.94
N TRP A 168 6.51 6.59 -12.74
CA TRP A 168 7.68 6.78 -11.89
C TRP A 168 8.78 5.75 -12.12
N PHE A 169 8.48 4.55 -12.63
CA PHE A 169 9.46 3.48 -12.79
C PHE A 169 9.41 2.85 -14.18
N LYS A 170 10.59 2.60 -14.74
CA LYS A 170 10.76 1.71 -15.88
C LYS A 170 10.56 0.26 -15.45
N LYS A 171 10.21 -0.61 -16.39
CA LYS A 171 9.97 -2.03 -16.09
C LYS A 171 11.20 -2.72 -15.52
N GLU A 172 12.40 -2.31 -15.93
CA GLU A 172 13.67 -2.87 -15.48
C GLU A 172 14.03 -2.45 -14.05
N GLU A 173 13.42 -1.37 -13.54
CA GLU A 173 13.57 -0.93 -12.14
C GLU A 173 12.70 -1.76 -11.17
N LEU A 174 11.75 -2.56 -11.68
CA LEU A 174 10.88 -3.41 -10.88
C LEU A 174 11.52 -4.78 -10.70
N VAL A 175 11.97 -5.08 -9.48
CA VAL A 175 12.65 -6.33 -9.14
C VAL A 175 11.64 -7.39 -8.73
N ASP A 176 11.61 -8.50 -9.47
CA ASP A 176 10.88 -9.70 -9.04
C ASP A 176 11.78 -10.65 -8.26
N TYR A 177 11.30 -11.06 -7.08
CA TYR A 177 11.96 -12.04 -6.24
C TYR A 177 10.95 -12.77 -5.37
N LYS A 178 11.34 -13.96 -4.91
CA LYS A 178 10.56 -14.78 -4.00
C LYS A 178 10.93 -14.43 -2.56
N SER A 179 10.01 -13.79 -1.85
CA SER A 179 10.17 -13.55 -0.41
C SER A 179 10.12 -14.88 0.37
N CYS A 180 11.06 -15.09 1.28
CA CYS A 180 11.11 -16.28 2.13
C CYS A 180 9.95 -16.32 3.15
N VAL A 181 9.38 -15.16 3.50
CA VAL A 181 8.24 -15.07 4.42
C VAL A 181 6.89 -15.23 3.72
N ALA A 182 6.84 -15.22 2.37
CA ALA A 182 5.60 -15.29 1.60
C ALA A 182 4.66 -16.45 2.02
N PRO A 183 5.14 -17.68 2.29
CA PRO A 183 4.27 -18.77 2.74
C PRO A 183 3.58 -18.54 4.09
N TYR A 184 4.07 -17.61 4.90
CA TYR A 184 3.55 -17.30 6.24
C TYR A 184 2.66 -16.05 6.26
N VAL A 185 2.83 -15.16 5.28
CA VAL A 185 2.00 -13.95 5.14
C VAL A 185 0.85 -14.13 4.15
N HIS A 186 0.97 -15.06 3.20
CA HIS A 186 -0.05 -15.36 2.19
C HIS A 186 -0.65 -16.74 2.48
N SER A 187 -1.74 -16.79 3.26
CA SER A 187 -2.47 -18.04 3.52
C SER A 187 -3.39 -18.38 2.35
N LYS A 188 -3.34 -19.65 1.91
CA LYS A 188 -4.27 -20.22 0.93
C LYS A 188 -5.63 -20.52 1.53
#